data_AF-A0A9E4GQP3-F1
#
_entry.id   AF-A0A9E4GQP3-F1
#
_cell.length_a   1.000
_cell.length_b   1.000
_cell.length_c   1.000
_cell.angle_alpha   90.00
_cell.angle_beta   90.00
_cell.angle_gamma   90.00
#
_symmetry.space_group_name_H-M   'P 1'
#
loop_
_entity.id
_entity.type
_entity.pdbx_description
1 polymer ?
#
loop_
_entity_poly.entity_id
_entity_poly.type
_entity_poly.pdbx_seq_one_letter_code
_entity_poly.pdbx_strand_id
1 'polypeptide(L)'
;MTKSPAGACGPRFALLLTGAATLAWLSLEDPSLWPPLSLGTALASLLTLQVLVGRLYRRDIGVGRRIVLATAGGSLAGACAAPIAVGLMQFKNVQHAHSIPDFPVVILISTLQLAPQMALGGALAGMALGLSGLLLHEGRRAAQ
;
A
#
# COMPACT_ATOMS: atom_id res chain seq x y z
N MET A 1 34.76 -10.17 4.38
CA MET A 1 33.37 -10.67 4.18
C MET A 1 32.45 -10.00 5.18
N THR A 2 31.80 -8.90 4.80
CA THR A 2 30.83 -8.21 5.65
C THR A 2 29.50 -8.96 5.58
N LYS A 3 29.03 -9.50 6.72
CA LYS A 3 27.70 -10.11 6.84
C LYS A 3 26.65 -9.14 6.28
N SER A 4 25.94 -9.56 5.24
CA SER A 4 24.78 -8.82 4.75
C SER A 4 23.79 -8.72 5.91
N PRO A 5 23.34 -7.52 6.33
CA PRO A 5 22.45 -7.38 7.47
C PRO A 5 21.17 -8.15 7.18
N ALA A 6 20.78 -9.03 8.11
CA ALA A 6 19.66 -9.97 8.01
C ALA A 6 18.26 -9.30 7.93
N GLY A 7 18.15 -8.04 7.51
CA GLY A 7 16.93 -7.22 7.55
C GLY A 7 16.11 -7.18 6.25
N ALA A 8 16.53 -7.84 5.17
CA ALA A 8 15.87 -7.75 3.86
C ALA A 8 14.53 -8.54 3.74
N CYS A 9 14.12 -9.26 4.79
CA CYS A 9 12.93 -10.12 4.74
C CYS A 9 11.60 -9.36 4.96
N GLY A 10 11.65 -8.16 5.55
CA GLY A 10 10.46 -7.41 5.98
C GLY A 10 9.36 -7.24 4.92
N PRO A 11 9.62 -6.59 3.77
CA PRO A 11 8.58 -6.28 2.79
C PRO A 11 8.05 -7.53 2.07
N ARG A 12 8.89 -8.53 1.85
CA ARG A 12 8.48 -9.80 1.23
C ARG A 12 7.57 -10.59 2.15
N PHE A 13 7.93 -10.66 3.43
CA PHE A 13 7.09 -11.31 4.43
C PHE A 13 5.74 -10.59 4.60
N ALA A 14 5.74 -9.25 4.59
CA ALA A 14 4.51 -8.47 4.62
C ALA A 14 3.60 -8.73 3.40
N LEU A 15 4.18 -8.89 2.20
CA LEU A 15 3.42 -9.30 1.02
C LEU A 15 2.80 -10.69 1.17
N LEU A 16 3.56 -11.65 1.71
CA LEU A 16 3.05 -13.00 1.98
C LEU A 16 1.90 -12.97 3.00
N LEU A 17 2.03 -12.20 4.08
CA LEU A 17 0.96 -12.02 5.07
C LEU A 17 -0.28 -11.37 4.46
N THR A 18 -0.10 -10.36 3.59
CA THR A 18 -1.21 -9.70 2.89
C THR A 18 -1.92 -10.67 1.95
N GLY A 19 -1.16 -11.52 1.24
CA GLY A 19 -1.72 -12.60 0.41
C GLY A 19 -2.50 -13.62 1.24
N ALA A 20 -1.93 -14.08 2.35
CA ALA A 20 -2.60 -15.01 3.27
C ALA A 20 -3.89 -14.43 3.85
N ALA A 21 -3.88 -13.16 4.29
CA ALA A 21 -5.06 -12.46 4.76
C ALA A 21 -6.13 -12.31 3.66
N THR A 22 -5.71 -12.08 2.41
CA THR A 22 -6.62 -12.03 1.27
C THR A 22 -7.31 -13.37 1.03
N LEU A 23 -6.56 -14.47 1.06
CA LEU A 23 -7.12 -15.82 0.92
C LEU A 23 -8.08 -16.17 2.06
N ALA A 24 -7.72 -15.81 3.30
CA ALA A 24 -8.59 -16.01 4.46
C ALA A 24 -9.90 -15.21 4.31
N TRP A 25 -9.83 -13.93 3.91
CA TRP A 25 -11.04 -13.13 3.68
C TRP A 25 -11.91 -13.66 2.54
N LEU A 26 -11.31 -14.17 1.47
CA LEU A 26 -12.06 -14.75 0.35
C LEU A 26 -12.92 -15.95 0.78
N SER A 27 -12.51 -16.70 1.80
CA SER A 27 -13.32 -17.81 2.35
C SER A 27 -14.50 -17.38 3.24
N LEU A 28 -14.58 -16.10 3.61
CA LEU A 28 -15.64 -15.59 4.48
C LEU A 28 -16.78 -14.99 3.64
N GLU A 29 -18.02 -15.35 3.94
CA GLU A 29 -19.23 -14.70 3.40
C GLU A 29 -19.51 -13.37 4.14
N ASP A 30 -18.62 -12.39 3.94
CA ASP A 30 -18.77 -11.03 4.48
C ASP A 30 -18.93 -10.01 3.35
N PRO A 31 -20.07 -9.27 3.29
CA PRO A 31 -20.32 -8.22 2.29
C PRO A 31 -19.71 -6.85 2.68
N SER A 32 -18.98 -6.76 3.80
CA SER A 32 -18.32 -5.54 4.23
C SER A 32 -17.31 -5.02 3.20
N LEU A 33 -17.29 -3.70 3.03
CA LEU A 33 -16.32 -3.00 2.17
C LEU A 33 -14.95 -2.85 2.82
N TRP A 34 -14.87 -2.97 4.15
CA TRP A 34 -13.65 -2.71 4.91
C TRP A 34 -12.50 -3.68 4.58
N PRO A 35 -12.73 -5.00 4.49
CA PRO A 35 -11.64 -5.93 4.15
C PRO A 35 -11.00 -5.67 2.77
N PRO A 36 -11.75 -5.58 1.65
CA PRO A 36 -11.10 -5.36 0.35
C PRO A 36 -10.42 -3.98 0.26
N LEU A 37 -10.95 -2.94 0.91
CA LEU A 37 -10.31 -1.62 0.97
C LEU A 37 -9.01 -1.64 1.77
N SER A 38 -8.99 -2.29 2.93
CA SER A 38 -7.79 -2.38 3.77
C SER A 38 -6.71 -3.25 3.12
N LEU A 39 -7.07 -4.40 2.55
CA LEU A 39 -6.16 -5.28 1.81
C LEU A 39 -5.63 -4.60 0.54
N GLY A 40 -6.49 -3.91 -0.21
CA GLY A 40 -6.09 -3.14 -1.39
C GLY A 40 -5.10 -2.02 -1.05
N THR A 41 -5.37 -1.28 0.03
CA THR A 41 -4.47 -0.23 0.54
C THR A 41 -3.12 -0.81 0.99
N ALA A 42 -3.14 -1.92 1.74
CA ALA A 42 -1.94 -2.59 2.22
C ALA A 42 -1.08 -3.08 1.03
N LEU A 43 -1.69 -3.75 0.05
CA LEU A 43 -1.00 -4.25 -1.13
C LEU A 43 -0.42 -3.11 -1.97
N ALA A 44 -1.20 -2.06 -2.26
CA ALA A 44 -0.73 -0.90 -3.01
C ALA A 44 0.45 -0.21 -2.33
N SER A 45 0.39 -0.07 -1.01
CA SER A 45 1.45 0.53 -0.19
C SER A 45 2.72 -0.32 -0.22
N LEU A 46 2.60 -1.64 -0.06
CA LEU A 46 3.75 -2.55 -0.08
C LEU A 46 4.44 -2.58 -1.44
N LEU A 47 3.68 -2.66 -2.54
CA LEU A 47 4.23 -2.63 -3.89
C LEU A 47 4.96 -1.31 -4.16
N THR A 48 4.35 -0.18 -3.77
CA THR A 48 4.97 1.13 -3.92
C THR A 48 6.23 1.27 -3.08
N LEU A 49 6.19 0.83 -1.82
CA LEU A 49 7.34 0.81 -0.93
C LEU A 49 8.49 -0.03 -1.49
N GLN A 50 8.20 -1.20 -2.06
CA GLN A 50 9.21 -2.08 -2.65
C GLN A 50 9.95 -1.40 -3.81
N VAL A 51 9.21 -0.68 -4.67
CA VAL A 51 9.79 0.09 -5.77
C VAL A 51 10.62 1.27 -5.24
N LEU A 52 10.09 2.02 -4.27
CA LEU A 52 10.75 3.20 -3.70
C LEU A 52 12.02 2.84 -2.93
N VAL A 53 11.95 1.87 -2.01
CA VAL A 53 13.11 1.44 -1.22
C VAL A 53 14.21 0.90 -2.12
N GLY A 54 13.85 0.09 -3.13
CA GLY A 54 14.81 -0.47 -4.07
C GLY A 54 15.55 0.58 -4.91
N ARG A 55 14.88 1.69 -5.27
CA ARG A 55 15.44 2.72 -6.16
C ARG A 55 16.03 3.93 -5.43
N LEU A 56 15.47 4.32 -4.29
CA LEU A 56 15.80 5.58 -3.61
C LEU A 56 16.81 5.42 -2.50
N TYR A 57 16.74 4.32 -1.74
CA TYR A 57 17.62 4.15 -0.58
C TYR A 57 19.09 3.92 -0.96
N ARG A 58 19.36 3.61 -2.22
CA ARG A 58 20.71 3.38 -2.76
C ARG A 58 21.36 4.65 -3.34
N ARG A 59 20.66 5.78 -3.38
CA ARG A 59 21.16 7.02 -3.99
C ARG A 59 21.21 8.14 -2.96
N ASP A 60 22.28 8.92 -3.00
CA ASP A 60 22.39 10.12 -2.20
C ASP A 60 21.58 11.25 -2.86
N ILE A 61 20.29 11.26 -2.55
CA ILE A 61 19.35 12.27 -3.05
C ILE A 61 19.11 13.33 -1.96
N GLY A 62 19.07 14.60 -2.38
CA GLY A 62 18.79 15.73 -1.50
C GLY A 62 17.43 15.63 -0.80
N VAL A 63 17.32 16.26 0.36
CA VAL A 63 16.17 16.18 1.27
C VAL A 63 14.85 16.54 0.59
N GLY A 64 14.80 17.67 -0.12
CA GLY A 64 13.59 18.10 -0.82
C GLY A 64 13.09 17.05 -1.82
N ARG A 65 14.01 16.40 -2.55
CA ARG A 65 13.68 15.34 -3.49
C ARG A 65 13.16 14.08 -2.78
N ARG A 66 13.68 13.74 -1.60
CA ARG A 66 13.16 12.63 -0.78
C ARG A 66 11.71 12.86 -0.38
N ILE A 67 11.37 14.07 0.09
CA ILE A 67 10.00 14.42 0.49
C ILE A 67 9.07 14.33 -0.71
N VAL A 68 9.43 14.96 -1.85
CA VAL A 68 8.62 14.91 -3.07
C VAL A 68 8.37 13.47 -3.51
N LEU A 69 9.38 12.61 -3.47
CA LEU A 69 9.23 11.20 -3.87
C LEU A 69 8.43 10.38 -2.86
N ALA A 70 8.54 10.68 -1.57
CA ALA A 70 7.70 10.04 -0.55
C ALA A 70 6.23 10.46 -0.70
N THR A 71 5.95 11.74 -0.92
CA THR A 71 4.60 12.26 -1.20
C THR A 71 4.03 11.67 -2.50
N ALA A 72 4.79 11.70 -3.60
CA ALA A 72 4.35 11.14 -4.88
C ALA A 72 4.13 9.62 -4.78
N GLY A 73 5.02 8.92 -4.07
CA GLY A 73 4.88 7.50 -3.78
C GLY A 73 3.63 7.18 -2.98
N GLY A 74 3.39 7.91 -1.89
CA GLY A 74 2.17 7.77 -1.10
C GLY A 74 0.92 8.05 -1.93
N SER A 75 0.95 9.08 -2.78
CA SER A 75 -0.16 9.42 -3.67
C SER A 75 -0.47 8.28 -4.65
N LEU A 76 0.56 7.71 -5.27
CA LEU A 76 0.43 6.56 -6.16
C LEU A 76 -0.14 5.33 -5.44
N ALA A 77 0.36 5.05 -4.23
CA ALA A 77 -0.15 3.96 -3.41
C ALA A 77 -1.65 4.14 -3.10
N GLY A 78 -2.06 5.35 -2.71
CA GLY A 78 -3.46 5.69 -2.46
C GLY A 78 -4.33 5.57 -3.72
N ALA A 79 -3.87 6.07 -4.86
CA ALA A 79 -4.59 5.97 -6.13
C ALA A 79 -4.79 4.51 -6.58
N CYS A 80 -3.80 3.65 -6.36
CA CYS A 80 -3.85 2.23 -6.71
C CYS A 80 -4.68 1.38 -5.74
N ALA A 81 -4.97 1.88 -4.52
CA ALA A 81 -5.69 1.11 -3.52
C ALA A 81 -7.14 0.78 -3.96
N ALA A 82 -7.85 1.76 -4.53
CA ALA A 82 -9.22 1.59 -5.03
C ALA A 82 -9.35 0.54 -6.15
N PRO A 83 -8.58 0.59 -7.26
CA PRO A 83 -8.69 -0.43 -8.31
C PRO A 83 -8.26 -1.82 -7.84
N ILE A 84 -7.30 -1.93 -6.93
CA ILE A 84 -6.94 -3.23 -6.33
C ILE A 84 -8.09 -3.77 -5.49
N ALA A 85 -8.72 -2.93 -4.64
CA ALA A 85 -9.89 -3.32 -3.85
C ALA A 85 -11.05 -3.80 -4.73
N VAL A 86 -11.32 -3.10 -5.85
CA VAL A 86 -12.32 -3.53 -6.83
C VAL A 86 -11.95 -4.86 -7.49
N GLY A 87 -10.67 -5.06 -7.82
CA GLY A 87 -10.19 -6.35 -8.31
C GLY A 87 -10.46 -7.50 -7.32
N LEU A 88 -10.24 -7.25 -6.02
CA LEU A 88 -10.54 -8.22 -4.96
C LEU A 88 -12.04 -8.51 -4.83
N MET A 89 -12.88 -7.48 -4.84
CA MET A 89 -14.35 -7.63 -4.81
C MET A 89 -14.85 -8.42 -6.02
N GLN A 90 -14.36 -8.09 -7.22
CA GLN A 90 -14.74 -8.79 -8.45
C GLN A 90 -14.27 -10.24 -8.43
N PHE A 91 -13.06 -10.51 -7.93
CA PHE A 91 -12.56 -11.87 -7.79
C PHE A 91 -13.44 -12.68 -6.83
N LYS A 92 -13.87 -12.08 -5.71
CA LYS A 92 -14.79 -12.71 -4.75
C LYS A 92 -16.14 -13.04 -5.39
N ASN A 93 -16.75 -12.11 -6.13
CA ASN A 93 -17.99 -12.36 -6.88
C ASN A 93 -17.88 -13.54 -7.86
N VAL A 94 -16.70 -13.75 -8.48
CA VAL A 94 -16.49 -14.87 -9.42
C VAL A 94 -16.33 -16.20 -8.67
N GLN A 95 -15.70 -16.19 -7.49
CA GLN A 95 -15.53 -17.38 -6.64
C GLN A 95 -16.86 -17.82 -6.02
N HIS A 96 -17.64 -16.87 -5.52
CA HIS A 96 -18.98 -17.11 -4.98
C HIS A 96 -20.01 -16.97 -6.09
N ALA A 97 -20.26 -18.05 -6.83
CA ALA A 97 -21.20 -18.09 -7.96
C ALA A 97 -22.68 -18.03 -7.50
N HIS A 98 -23.04 -17.02 -6.73
CA HIS A 98 -24.40 -16.73 -6.31
C HIS A 98 -25.16 -16.00 -7.42
N SER A 99 -26.48 -16.22 -7.47
CA SER A 99 -27.38 -15.51 -8.39
C SER A 99 -27.39 -13.99 -8.15
N ILE A 100 -27.07 -13.57 -6.93
CA ILE A 100 -26.95 -12.18 -6.50
C ILE A 100 -25.49 -11.94 -6.12
N PRO A 101 -24.78 -11.00 -6.76
CA PRO A 101 -23.38 -10.75 -6.44
C PRO A 101 -23.21 -10.10 -5.06
N ASP A 102 -22.21 -10.53 -4.30
CA ASP A 102 -21.82 -9.94 -3.01
C ASP A 102 -21.55 -8.43 -3.16
N PHE A 103 -20.89 -8.05 -4.25
CA PHE A 103 -20.58 -6.66 -4.60
C PHE A 103 -21.22 -6.27 -5.94
N PRO A 104 -22.41 -5.64 -5.95
CA PRO A 104 -23.02 -5.15 -7.18
C PRO A 104 -22.16 -4.10 -7.89
N VAL A 105 -22.35 -3.97 -9.21
CA VAL A 105 -21.55 -3.08 -10.08
C VAL A 105 -21.53 -1.63 -9.58
N VAL A 106 -22.65 -1.14 -9.01
CA VAL A 106 -22.73 0.21 -8.45
C VAL A 106 -21.73 0.43 -7.31
N ILE A 107 -21.48 -0.59 -6.47
CA ILE A 107 -20.49 -0.53 -5.38
C ILE A 107 -19.07 -0.54 -5.95
N LEU A 108 -18.80 -1.34 -6.98
CA LEU A 108 -17.49 -1.36 -7.65
C LEU A 108 -17.14 0.01 -8.24
N ILE A 109 -18.08 0.64 -8.94
CA ILE A 109 -17.90 1.98 -9.53
C ILE A 109 -17.72 3.03 -8.42
N SER A 110 -18.56 2.99 -7.38
CA SER A 110 -18.45 3.92 -6.24
C SER A 110 -17.10 3.79 -5.53
N THR A 111 -16.55 2.57 -5.45
CA THR A 111 -15.24 2.31 -4.87
C THR A 111 -14.11 2.90 -5.73
N LEU A 112 -14.20 2.79 -7.07
CA LEU A 112 -13.24 3.45 -7.96
C LEU A 112 -13.24 4.97 -7.81
N GLN A 113 -14.40 5.56 -7.54
CA GLN A 113 -14.53 7.01 -7.31
C GLN A 113 -13.84 7.49 -6.04
N LEU A 114 -13.43 6.59 -5.13
CA LEU A 114 -12.62 6.93 -3.95
C LEU A 114 -11.13 7.12 -4.28
N ALA A 115 -10.68 6.74 -5.48
CA ALA A 115 -9.27 6.81 -5.86
C ALA A 115 -8.64 8.20 -5.64
N PRO A 116 -9.29 9.34 -5.98
CA PRO A 116 -8.74 10.67 -5.71
C PRO A 116 -8.58 10.97 -4.22
N GLN A 117 -9.57 10.64 -3.39
CA GLN A 117 -9.52 10.85 -1.94
C GLN A 117 -8.43 9.99 -1.30
N MET A 118 -8.33 8.73 -1.73
CA MET A 118 -7.28 7.83 -1.27
C MET A 118 -5.90 8.29 -1.73
N ALA A 119 -5.76 8.82 -2.94
CA ALA A 119 -4.51 9.40 -3.44
C ALA A 119 -4.07 10.61 -2.60
N LEU A 120 -5.00 11.47 -2.18
CA LEU A 120 -4.71 12.59 -1.28
C LEU A 120 -4.28 12.08 0.11
N GLY A 121 -5.01 11.12 0.69
CA GLY A 121 -4.65 10.52 1.98
C GLY A 121 -3.27 9.84 1.93
N GLY A 122 -2.99 9.12 0.86
CA GLY A 122 -1.69 8.51 0.60
C GLY A 122 -0.58 9.55 0.44
N ALA A 123 -0.83 10.65 -0.28
CA ALA A 123 0.15 11.73 -0.44
C ALA A 123 0.54 12.35 0.91
N LEU A 124 -0.44 12.62 1.77
CA LEU A 124 -0.23 13.14 3.11
C LEU A 124 0.55 12.14 4.00
N ALA A 125 0.19 10.86 3.96
CA ALA A 125 0.92 9.82 4.69
C ALA A 125 2.37 9.69 4.21
N GLY A 126 2.58 9.71 2.89
CA GLY A 126 3.92 9.69 2.29
C GLY A 126 4.77 10.90 2.68
N MET A 127 4.17 12.09 2.70
CA MET A 127 4.84 13.31 3.15
C MET A 127 5.24 13.23 4.62
N ALA A 128 4.32 12.79 5.50
CA ALA A 128 4.58 12.61 6.92
C ALA A 128 5.73 11.63 7.19
N LEU A 129 5.76 10.50 6.48
CA LEU A 129 6.86 9.54 6.54
C LEU A 129 8.19 10.13 6.04
N GLY A 130 8.16 10.89 4.94
CA GLY A 130 9.34 11.56 4.39
C GLY A 130 9.96 12.56 5.37
N LEU A 131 9.13 13.37 6.04
CA LEU A 131 9.55 14.32 7.07
C LEU A 131 10.08 13.60 8.32
N SER A 132 9.39 12.54 8.77
CA SER A 132 9.82 11.75 9.92
C SER A 132 11.19 11.10 9.69
N GLY A 133 11.41 10.57 8.48
CA GLY A 133 12.70 10.00 8.08
C GLY A 133 13.83 11.04 8.10
N LEU A 134 13.56 12.29 7.75
CA LEU A 134 14.52 13.38 7.84
C LEU A 134 14.90 13.67 9.30
N LEU A 135 13.91 13.81 10.18
CA LEU A 135 14.14 14.11 11.60
C LEU A 135 15.01 13.03 12.26
N LEU A 136 14.75 11.76 11.97
CA LEU A 136 15.54 10.64 12.47
C LEU A 136 16.97 10.62 11.91
N HIS A 137 17.16 11.07 10.67
CA HIS A 137 18.48 11.12 10.05
C HIS A 137 19.36 12.22 10.66
N GLU A 138 18.81 13.42 10.85
CA GLU A 138 19.52 14.53 11.50
C GLU A 138 19.85 14.23 12.97
N GLY A 139 18.91 13.62 13.71
CA GLY A 139 19.16 13.19 15.09
C GLY A 139 20.31 12.19 15.24
N ARG A 140 20.52 11.30 14.25
CA ARG A 140 21.66 10.38 14.22
C ARG A 140 22.98 11.06 13.92
N ARG A 141 22.97 12.11 13.09
CA ARG A 141 24.18 12.90 12.76
C ARG A 141 24.66 13.72 13.94
N ALA A 142 23.75 14.27 14.73
CA ALA A 142 24.10 15.05 15.92
C ALA A 142 24.69 14.21 17.07
N ALA A 143 24.49 12.88 17.04
CA ALA A 143 24.97 11.96 18.07
C ALA A 143 26.34 11.33 17.76
N GLN A 144 26.93 11.65 16.60
CA GLN A 144 28.26 11.19 16.16
C GLN A 144 29.29 12.30 16.34
#